data_AF-A0A2D8T9C5-F1
#
_entry.id   AF-A0A2D8T9C5-F1
#
_cell.length_a   1.000
_cell.length_b   1.000
_cell.length_c   1.000
_cell.angle_alpha   90.00
_cell.angle_beta   90.00
_cell.angle_gamma   90.00
#
_symmetry.space_group_name_H-M   'P 1'
#
loop_
_entity.id
_entity.type
_entity.pdbx_description
1 polymer ?
#
loop_
_entity_poly.entity_id
_entity_poly.type
_entity_poly.pdbx_seq_one_letter_code
_entity_poly.pdbx_strand_id
1 'polypeptide(L)'
;MTEPKPDQDGASPDQPSAADRLAEGGVASRRQLLMGGAVAASTIVSIRPALANTAASVLNCTIPVPDQGRAGNYIAPNGQVVPPGTPGAFPGTGRSYTGEQVKQALRGRPLPGTSYDQNQAYLNYIRRLQSGTSGFTCYASLQMPR
;
A
#
# COMPACT_ATOMS: atom_id res chain seq x y z
N MET A 1 20.51 -49.78 -36.23
CA MET A 1 21.60 -48.82 -36.41
C MET A 1 21.00 -47.42 -36.27
N THR A 2 21.53 -46.66 -35.32
CA THR A 2 21.67 -45.18 -35.33
C THR A 2 20.42 -44.29 -35.37
N GLU A 3 20.13 -43.63 -34.25
CA GLU A 3 19.34 -42.39 -34.13
C GLU A 3 19.99 -41.21 -34.88
N PRO A 4 19.20 -40.18 -35.26
CA PRO A 4 19.41 -38.90 -34.57
C PRO A 4 18.13 -38.14 -34.19
N LYS A 5 18.36 -37.18 -33.28
CA LYS A 5 17.48 -36.38 -32.40
C LYS A 5 16.95 -35.11 -33.12
N PRO A 6 16.32 -34.14 -32.40
CA PRO A 6 15.05 -33.47 -32.71
C PRO A 6 15.26 -32.09 -33.37
N ASP A 7 14.21 -31.30 -33.61
CA ASP A 7 14.26 -29.86 -33.32
C ASP A 7 12.86 -29.24 -33.21
N GLN A 8 12.70 -28.44 -32.15
CA GLN A 8 11.54 -27.64 -31.82
C GLN A 8 11.77 -26.22 -32.35
N ASP A 9 10.93 -25.73 -33.26
CA ASP A 9 10.95 -24.32 -33.66
C ASP A 9 9.92 -23.55 -32.84
N GLY A 10 10.35 -23.13 -31.65
CA GLY A 10 9.77 -22.00 -30.95
C GLY A 10 10.35 -20.70 -31.52
N ALA A 11 9.48 -19.82 -32.02
CA ALA A 11 9.88 -18.50 -32.51
C ALA A 11 9.18 -17.39 -31.70
N SER A 12 9.89 -16.92 -30.68
CA SER A 12 9.88 -15.56 -30.13
C SER A 12 11.28 -15.39 -29.55
N PRO A 13 12.02 -14.30 -29.79
CA PRO A 13 11.56 -12.91 -29.70
C PRO A 13 12.14 -11.96 -30.77
N ASP A 14 11.65 -10.72 -30.86
CA ASP A 14 12.55 -9.58 -31.14
C ASP A 14 11.93 -8.28 -30.58
N GLN A 15 12.64 -7.65 -29.64
CA GLN A 15 12.33 -6.34 -29.08
C GLN A 15 13.24 -5.30 -29.76
N PRO A 16 12.72 -4.22 -30.34
CA PRO A 16 13.55 -3.07 -30.67
C PRO A 16 13.86 -2.23 -29.43
N SER A 17 15.15 -1.98 -29.26
CA SER A 17 15.79 -1.27 -28.15
C SER A 17 15.63 0.26 -28.19
N ALA A 18 15.93 0.88 -27.05
CA ALA A 18 15.81 2.28 -26.65
C ALA A 18 16.56 3.36 -27.49
N ALA A 19 16.89 3.09 -28.75
CA ALA A 19 17.65 4.02 -29.60
C ALA A 19 16.79 5.14 -30.22
N ASP A 20 15.47 4.97 -30.33
CA ASP A 20 14.59 5.93 -31.03
C ASP A 20 14.14 7.15 -30.20
N ARG A 21 14.75 7.41 -29.04
CA ARG A 21 14.42 8.58 -28.19
C ARG A 21 15.28 9.83 -28.45
N LEU A 22 16.10 9.85 -29.49
CA LEU A 22 17.00 10.97 -29.81
C LEU A 22 16.76 11.52 -31.21
N ALA A 23 15.61 12.14 -31.47
CA ALA A 23 15.47 13.08 -32.59
C ALA A 23 14.21 13.95 -32.47
N GLU A 24 14.08 14.65 -31.33
CA GLU A 24 13.31 15.90 -31.29
C GLU A 24 14.18 16.98 -31.95
N GLY A 25 13.76 17.56 -33.08
CA GLY A 25 14.41 18.75 -33.65
C GLY A 25 14.62 18.73 -35.17
N GLY A 26 13.57 18.99 -35.95
CA GLY A 26 13.70 19.25 -37.37
C GLY A 26 12.34 19.51 -38.00
N VAL A 27 12.16 20.71 -38.55
CA VAL A 27 10.92 21.20 -39.15
C VAL A 27 10.42 20.22 -40.22
N ALA A 28 9.46 19.36 -39.87
CA ALA A 28 9.02 18.27 -40.72
C ALA A 28 8.12 18.80 -41.85
N SER A 29 8.62 18.71 -43.08
CA SER A 29 7.94 19.10 -44.32
C SER A 29 6.62 18.33 -44.51
N ARG A 30 5.60 19.02 -45.04
CA ARG A 30 4.22 18.53 -45.30
C ARG A 30 4.13 17.20 -46.07
N ARG A 31 5.19 16.79 -46.77
CA ARG A 31 5.24 15.54 -47.53
C ARG A 31 5.56 14.30 -46.67
N GLN A 32 6.20 14.45 -45.52
CA GLN A 32 6.46 13.34 -44.57
C GLN A 32 5.22 12.96 -43.75
N LEU A 33 4.29 13.89 -43.52
CA LEU A 33 3.10 13.67 -42.68
C LEU A 33 2.04 12.76 -43.34
N LEU A 34 2.09 12.56 -44.67
CA LEU A 34 1.17 11.68 -45.40
C LEU A 34 1.66 10.22 -45.48
N MET A 35 2.86 9.92 -44.98
CA MET A 35 3.44 8.56 -44.94
C MET A 35 3.52 7.98 -43.52
N GLY A 36 2.86 8.61 -42.53
CA GLY A 36 2.81 8.18 -41.13
C GLY A 36 1.42 7.74 -40.67
N GLY A 37 0.57 7.30 -41.61
CA GLY A 37 -0.83 6.93 -41.38
C GLY A 37 -0.99 5.61 -40.65
N ALA A 38 -0.65 5.55 -39.37
CA ALA A 38 -1.09 4.50 -38.46
C ALA A 38 -1.21 5.09 -37.06
N VAL A 39 -2.24 5.90 -36.86
CA VAL A 39 -2.62 6.36 -35.52
C VAL A 39 -3.26 5.17 -34.81
N ALA A 40 -2.49 4.49 -33.96
CA ALA A 40 -3.03 3.45 -33.09
C ALA A 40 -4.12 4.08 -32.20
N ALA A 41 -5.36 3.60 -32.34
CA ALA A 41 -6.45 4.00 -31.47
C ALA A 41 -6.14 3.51 -30.05
N SER A 42 -5.60 4.39 -29.20
CA SER A 42 -5.47 4.11 -27.78
C SER A 42 -6.86 4.16 -27.17
N THR A 43 -7.46 3.00 -26.92
CA THR A 43 -8.66 2.89 -26.12
C THR A 43 -8.29 3.28 -24.69
N ILE A 44 -8.53 4.54 -24.34
CA ILE A 44 -8.42 4.99 -22.96
C ILE A 44 -9.54 4.29 -22.20
N VAL A 45 -9.20 3.19 -21.52
CA VAL A 45 -10.12 2.53 -20.61
C VAL A 45 -10.19 3.41 -19.37
N SER A 46 -11.18 4.30 -19.35
CA SER A 46 -11.54 5.07 -18.18
C SER A 46 -12.15 4.15 -17.13
N ILE A 47 -11.31 3.56 -16.29
CA ILE A 47 -11.77 2.89 -15.07
C ILE A 47 -12.24 3.99 -14.12
N ARG A 48 -13.56 4.21 -14.05
CA ARG A 48 -14.13 4.88 -12.89
C ARG A 48 -14.05 3.88 -11.76
N PRO A 49 -13.17 4.04 -10.76
CA PRO A 49 -13.29 3.22 -9.57
C PRO A 49 -14.68 3.51 -9.00
N ALA A 50 -15.56 2.52 -9.03
CA ALA A 50 -16.79 2.60 -8.28
C ALA A 50 -16.37 2.63 -6.81
N LEU A 51 -16.34 3.83 -6.22
CA LEU A 51 -16.20 4.06 -4.78
C LEU A 51 -17.42 3.50 -4.00
N ALA A 52 -18.16 2.56 -4.57
CA ALA A 52 -19.40 2.03 -4.01
C ALA A 52 -19.15 0.93 -2.96
N ASN A 53 -17.90 0.56 -2.66
CA ASN A 53 -17.64 -0.45 -1.61
C ASN A 53 -16.41 -0.22 -0.72
N THR A 54 -15.76 0.95 -0.79
CA THR A 54 -14.65 1.25 0.13
C THR A 54 -15.14 1.36 1.57
N ALA A 55 -16.40 1.77 1.79
CA ALA A 55 -17.01 1.93 3.10
C ALA A 55 -17.22 0.61 3.89
N ALA A 56 -17.36 -0.54 3.22
CA ALA A 56 -17.49 -1.84 3.89
C ALA A 56 -16.11 -2.45 4.25
N SER A 57 -15.05 -2.09 3.53
CA SER A 57 -13.68 -2.56 3.79
C SER A 57 -13.04 -1.88 5.02
N VAL A 58 -13.49 -0.68 5.38
CA VAL A 58 -13.02 0.06 6.58
C VAL A 58 -13.37 -0.63 7.91
N LEU A 59 -14.40 -1.48 7.93
CA LEU A 59 -14.76 -2.21 9.15
C LEU A 59 -13.97 -3.52 9.29
N ASN A 60 -13.35 -3.99 8.20
CA ASN A 60 -12.53 -5.20 8.14
C ASN A 60 -11.02 -4.91 8.03
N CYS A 61 -10.62 -3.63 8.04
CA CYS A 61 -9.20 -3.30 8.02
C CYS A 61 -8.56 -3.56 9.39
N THR A 62 -7.26 -3.84 9.38
CA THR A 62 -6.49 -4.09 10.59
C THR A 62 -5.42 -3.01 10.78
N ILE A 63 -5.17 -2.65 12.04
CA ILE A 63 -4.18 -1.66 12.45
C ILE A 63 -3.11 -2.41 13.25
N PRO A 64 -1.90 -2.59 12.71
CA PRO A 64 -0.80 -3.21 13.43
C PRO A 64 -0.27 -2.27 14.51
N VAL A 65 0.02 -2.82 15.68
CA VAL A 65 0.58 -2.08 16.82
C VAL A 65 1.79 -2.84 17.38
N PRO A 66 3.03 -2.38 17.14
CA PRO A 66 3.46 -1.29 16.26
C PRO A 66 3.36 -1.67 14.77
N ASP A 67 3.59 -0.71 13.88
CA ASP A 67 3.63 -0.95 12.43
C ASP A 67 4.73 -1.94 12.05
N GLN A 68 4.58 -2.58 10.89
CA GLN A 68 5.49 -3.65 10.45
C GLN A 68 6.95 -3.20 10.35
N GLY A 69 7.20 -1.95 9.97
CA GLY A 69 8.56 -1.39 9.88
C GLY A 69 9.20 -1.15 11.25
N ARG A 70 8.42 -1.18 12.32
CA ARG A 70 8.85 -0.96 13.70
C ARG A 70 8.52 -2.15 14.61
N ALA A 71 8.22 -3.31 14.04
CA ALA A 71 8.03 -4.55 14.77
C ALA A 71 9.27 -4.84 15.64
N GLY A 72 9.06 -5.21 16.90
CA GLY A 72 10.14 -5.43 17.89
C GLY A 72 10.46 -4.23 18.77
N ASN A 73 9.97 -3.03 18.44
CA ASN A 73 10.06 -1.87 19.32
C ASN A 73 8.89 -1.82 20.32
N TYR A 74 9.06 -0.99 21.34
CA TYR A 74 8.08 -0.79 22.42
C TYR A 74 7.32 0.50 22.19
N ILE A 75 6.17 0.65 22.83
CA ILE A 75 5.32 1.83 22.74
C ILE A 75 5.31 2.52 24.10
N ALA A 76 5.85 3.73 24.15
CA ALA A 76 5.81 4.58 25.32
C ALA A 76 4.37 5.01 25.65
N PRO A 77 4.07 5.46 26.89
CA PRO A 77 2.73 5.88 27.28
C PRO A 77 2.15 7.01 26.41
N ASN A 78 3.01 7.84 25.83
CA ASN A 78 2.65 8.91 24.90
C ASN A 78 2.40 8.43 23.45
N GLY A 79 2.48 7.11 23.19
CA GLY A 79 2.31 6.53 21.86
C GLY A 79 3.53 6.62 20.94
N GLN A 80 4.70 7.06 21.42
CA GLN A 80 5.93 7.02 20.64
C GLN A 80 6.49 5.60 20.60
N VAL A 81 7.11 5.25 19.48
CA VAL A 81 7.85 4.00 19.36
C VAL A 81 9.25 4.21 19.91
N VAL A 82 9.64 3.37 20.85
CA VAL A 82 10.91 3.47 21.57
C VAL A 82 11.65 2.13 21.57
N PRO A 83 12.98 2.12 21.75
CA PRO A 83 13.73 0.87 21.87
C PRO A 83 13.24 -0.01 23.02
N PRO A 84 13.39 -1.34 22.91
CA PRO A 84 13.08 -2.27 24.00
C PRO A 84 13.91 -1.93 25.25
N GLY A 85 13.31 -2.09 26.43
CA GLY A 85 13.97 -1.77 27.71
C GLY A 85 13.77 -0.32 28.19
N THR A 86 13.03 0.51 27.45
CA THR A 86 12.66 1.85 27.91
C THR A 86 11.70 1.76 29.11
N PRO A 87 12.03 2.37 30.27
CA PRO A 87 11.16 2.33 31.45
C PRO A 87 9.75 2.87 31.17
N GLY A 88 8.74 2.12 31.59
CA GLY A 88 7.32 2.50 31.40
C GLY A 88 6.79 2.34 29.98
N ALA A 89 7.59 1.82 29.04
CA ALA A 89 7.12 1.46 27.70
C ALA A 89 6.53 0.06 27.67
N PHE A 90 5.51 -0.13 26.85
CA PHE A 90 4.81 -1.40 26.70
C PHE A 90 5.35 -2.16 25.48
N PRO A 91 5.58 -3.48 25.58
CA PRO A 91 6.06 -4.27 24.46
C PRO A 91 5.03 -4.25 23.34
N GLY A 92 5.44 -3.90 22.12
CA GLY A 92 4.58 -4.04 20.96
C GLY A 92 4.06 -5.46 20.86
N THR A 93 2.73 -5.65 20.86
CA THR A 93 2.17 -7.01 20.81
C THR A 93 2.44 -7.70 19.47
N GLY A 94 2.84 -6.95 18.44
CA GLY A 94 2.93 -7.44 17.06
C GLY A 94 1.57 -7.88 16.52
N ARG A 95 0.50 -7.60 17.28
CA ARG A 95 -0.87 -7.93 16.93
C ARG A 95 -1.46 -6.79 16.15
N SER A 96 -2.32 -7.15 15.22
CA SER A 96 -3.15 -6.18 14.52
C SER A 96 -4.54 -6.17 15.15
N TYR A 97 -5.05 -4.98 15.40
CA TYR A 97 -6.41 -4.77 15.90
C TYR A 97 -7.34 -4.47 14.75
N THR A 98 -8.59 -4.94 14.78
CA THR A 98 -9.55 -4.61 13.73
C THR A 98 -10.01 -3.16 13.85
N GLY A 99 -10.44 -2.57 12.73
CA GLY A 99 -11.02 -1.23 12.71
C GLY A 99 -12.17 -1.07 13.71
N GLU A 100 -13.02 -2.10 13.86
CA GLU A 100 -14.09 -2.11 14.85
C GLU A 100 -13.59 -2.10 16.30
N GLN A 101 -12.57 -2.88 16.63
CA GLN A 101 -11.96 -2.88 17.96
C GLN A 101 -11.38 -1.50 18.28
N VAL A 102 -10.67 -0.89 17.32
CA VAL A 102 -10.09 0.44 17.47
C VAL A 102 -11.17 1.51 17.58
N LYS A 103 -12.23 1.45 16.77
CA LYS A 103 -13.37 2.38 16.83
C LYS A 103 -14.09 2.31 18.18
N GLN A 104 -14.33 1.11 18.67
CA GLN A 104 -14.89 0.89 20.01
C GLN A 104 -13.95 1.41 21.09
N ALA A 105 -12.64 1.24 20.89
CA ALA A 105 -11.66 1.69 21.87
C ALA A 105 -11.50 3.21 21.92
N LEU A 106 -11.61 3.88 20.77
CA LEU A 106 -11.70 5.34 20.68
C LEU A 106 -12.95 5.90 21.37
N ARG A 107 -14.02 5.10 21.49
CA ARG A 107 -15.24 5.42 22.26
C ARG A 107 -15.14 5.10 23.75
N GLY A 108 -13.99 4.61 24.22
CA GLY A 108 -13.73 4.34 25.64
C GLY A 108 -13.73 2.87 26.06
N ARG A 109 -13.92 1.92 25.13
CA ARG A 109 -13.70 0.49 25.44
C ARG A 109 -12.20 0.15 25.45
N PRO A 110 -11.73 -0.83 26.22
CA PRO A 110 -10.34 -1.28 26.10
C PRO A 110 -10.15 -2.12 24.83
N LEU A 111 -8.95 -2.04 24.24
CA LEU A 111 -8.52 -2.98 23.22
C LEU A 111 -8.46 -4.41 23.81
N PRO A 112 -8.75 -5.44 23.01
CA PRO A 112 -8.76 -6.82 23.52
C PRO A 112 -7.36 -7.28 23.91
N GLY A 113 -7.24 -7.86 25.11
CA GLY A 113 -5.99 -8.40 25.62
C GLY A 113 -4.96 -7.35 26.05
N THR A 114 -5.39 -6.11 26.31
CA THR A 114 -4.53 -5.05 26.86
C THR A 114 -4.92 -4.64 28.27
N SER A 115 -3.93 -4.34 29.12
CA SER A 115 -4.17 -3.66 30.41
C SER A 115 -4.57 -2.19 30.20
N TYR A 116 -5.02 -1.51 31.25
CA TYR A 116 -5.46 -0.12 31.18
C TYR A 116 -4.36 0.82 30.63
N ASP A 117 -3.15 0.78 31.20
CA ASP A 117 -2.06 1.65 30.78
C ASP A 117 -1.54 1.32 29.39
N GLN A 118 -1.50 0.02 29.06
CA GLN A 118 -1.12 -0.45 27.73
C GLN A 118 -2.13 0.00 26.67
N ASN A 119 -3.43 -0.06 26.99
CA ASN A 119 -4.49 0.42 26.12
C ASN A 119 -4.32 1.92 25.83
N GLN A 120 -4.01 2.74 26.84
CA GLN A 120 -3.76 4.17 26.64
C GLN A 120 -2.55 4.41 25.73
N ALA A 121 -1.44 3.70 25.96
CA ALA A 121 -0.24 3.79 25.12
C ALA A 121 -0.55 3.43 23.66
N TYR A 122 -1.31 2.36 23.43
CA TYR A 122 -1.67 1.91 22.08
C TYR A 122 -2.65 2.84 21.39
N LEU A 123 -3.63 3.38 22.12
CA LEU A 123 -4.52 4.40 21.58
C LEU A 123 -3.77 5.68 21.22
N ASN A 124 -2.81 6.09 22.05
CA ASN A 124 -1.94 7.23 21.74
C ASN A 124 -1.08 6.98 20.50
N TYR A 125 -0.58 5.75 20.33
CA TYR A 125 0.13 5.35 19.12
C TYR A 125 -0.78 5.40 17.88
N ILE A 126 -1.99 4.83 17.96
CA ILE A 126 -2.97 4.83 16.85
C ILE A 126 -3.35 6.25 16.45
N ARG A 127 -3.62 7.14 17.42
CA ARG A 127 -3.92 8.57 17.17
C ARG A 127 -2.78 9.30 16.45
N ARG A 128 -1.56 8.81 16.59
CA ARG A 128 -0.33 9.39 16.01
C ARG A 128 0.11 8.74 14.72
N LEU A 129 -0.61 7.74 14.21
CA LEU A 129 -0.30 7.15 12.92
C LEU A 129 -0.21 8.25 11.85
N GLN A 130 0.86 8.22 11.07
CA GLN A 130 1.13 9.20 10.01
C GLN A 130 0.76 8.61 8.66
N SER A 131 0.46 9.48 7.69
CA SER A 131 0.28 9.09 6.29
C SER A 131 1.50 8.32 5.78
N GLY A 132 1.28 7.11 5.25
CA GLY A 132 2.34 6.21 4.79
C GLY A 132 2.73 5.10 5.79
N THR A 133 2.22 5.15 7.03
CA THR A 133 2.40 4.04 8.00
C THR A 133 1.28 3.00 7.86
N SER A 134 1.61 1.72 8.06
CA SER A 134 0.62 0.64 7.99
C SER A 134 -0.45 0.84 9.06
N GLY A 135 -1.73 0.80 8.68
CA GLY A 135 -2.87 1.05 9.56
C GLY A 135 -3.39 2.50 9.57
N PHE A 136 -2.63 3.48 9.04
CA PHE A 136 -3.12 4.86 8.98
C PHE A 136 -4.39 5.01 8.14
N THR A 137 -4.45 4.37 6.97
CA THR A 137 -5.62 4.40 6.09
C THR A 137 -6.86 3.81 6.75
N CYS A 138 -6.67 2.77 7.57
CA CYS A 138 -7.72 2.20 8.40
C CYS A 138 -8.17 3.20 9.47
N TYR A 139 -7.25 3.79 10.22
CA TYR A 139 -7.59 4.77 11.25
C TYR A 139 -8.26 6.03 10.70
N ALA A 140 -7.75 6.57 9.59
CA ALA A 140 -8.30 7.75 8.93
C ALA A 140 -9.76 7.53 8.48
N SER A 141 -10.07 6.32 8.03
CA SER A 141 -11.43 5.99 7.61
C SER A 141 -12.41 5.76 8.77
N LEU A 142 -11.92 5.50 9.99
CA LEU A 142 -12.74 5.54 11.22
C LEU A 142 -13.11 6.97 11.65
N GLN A 143 -12.34 7.98 11.24
CA GLN A 143 -12.58 9.38 11.60
C GLN A 143 -13.60 10.06 10.69
N MET A 144 -13.90 9.49 9.52
CA MET A 144 -14.93 10.03 8.65
C MET A 144 -16.31 9.85 9.31
N PRO A 145 -17.03 10.94 9.61
CA PRO A 145 -18.41 10.86 10.06
C PRO A 145 -19.24 10.18 8.96
N ARG A 146 -20.07 9.21 9.36
CA ARG A 146 -21.10 8.65 8.48
C ARG A 146 -22.37 9.43 8.68
#